data_AF-A0A840P903-F1
#
_entry.id   AF-A0A840P903-F1
#
_cell.length_a   1.000
_cell.length_b   1.000
_cell.length_c   1.000
_cell.angle_alpha   90.00
_cell.angle_beta   90.00
_cell.angle_gamma   90.00
#
_symmetry.space_group_name_H-M   'P 1'
#
loop_
_entity.id
_entity.type
_entity.pdbx_description
1 polymer ?
#
loop_
_entity_poly.entity_id
_entity_poly.type
_entity_poly.pdbx_seq_one_letter_code
_entity_poly.pdbx_strand_id
1 'polypeptide(L)' 'MLHDRDIEREVWPTEDYYLARSHVEVSLPENDLFAGVRPEPPAALVPGAGT' A
#
# COMPACT_ATOMS: atom_id res chain seq x y z
N MET A 1 5.17 -18.06 14.67
CA MET A 1 4.57 -17.10 15.59
C MET A 1 3.64 -16.23 14.75
N LEU A 2 2.33 -16.32 14.99
CA LEU A 2 1.38 -15.42 14.36
C LEU A 2 1.49 -14.08 15.09
N HIS A 3 1.85 -13.00 14.39
CA HIS A 3 1.82 -11.66 14.97
C HIS A 3 0.39 -11.14 14.94
N ASP A 4 -0.09 -10.66 16.08
CA ASP A 4 -1.42 -10.06 16.20
C ASP A 4 -1.38 -8.61 15.69
N ARG A 5 -1.93 -8.41 14.49
CA ARG A 5 -1.97 -7.09 13.83
C ARG A 5 -2.93 -6.13 14.51
N ASP A 6 -3.84 -6.61 15.36
CA ASP A 6 -4.82 -5.74 16.02
C ASP A 6 -4.17 -4.98 17.18
N ILE A 7 -3.31 -5.65 17.96
CA ILE A 7 -2.51 -5.00 19.01
C ILE A 7 -1.51 -4.01 18.41
N GLU A 8 -0.86 -4.38 17.31
CA GLU A 8 0.06 -3.47 16.60
C GLU A 8 -0.66 -2.22 16.12
N ARG A 9 -1.86 -2.33 15.54
CA ARG A 9 -2.64 -1.16 15.10
C ARG A 9 -3.11 -0.27 16.25
N GLU A 10 -3.39 -0.84 17.42
CA GLU A 10 -3.80 -0.09 18.61
C GLU A 10 -2.62 0.70 19.22
N VAL A 11 -1.46 0.05 19.36
CA VAL A 11 -0.29 0.60 20.07
C VAL A 11 0.68 1.34 19.14
N TRP A 12 0.82 0.86 17.90
CA TRP A 12 1.64 1.41 16.81
C TRP A 12 0.77 1.67 15.56
N PRO A 13 -0.09 2.70 15.60
CA PRO A 13 -1.06 2.96 14.53
C PRO A 13 -0.43 3.39 13.22
N THR A 14 0.83 3.80 13.24
CA THR A 14 1.60 4.21 12.06
C THR A 14 2.86 3.38 11.93
N GLU A 15 3.22 3.10 10.68
CA GLU A 15 4.43 2.39 10.32
C GLU A 15 5.34 3.30 9.50
N ASP A 16 6.65 3.17 9.71
CA ASP A 16 7.66 3.84 8.92
C ASP A 16 8.09 2.95 7.77
N TYR A 17 8.00 3.48 6.55
CA TYR A 17 8.41 2.78 5.34
C TYR A 17 9.56 3.52 4.66
N TYR A 18 10.46 2.76 4.05
CA TYR A 18 11.52 3.28 3.19
C TYR A 18 11.51 2.56 1.85
N LEU A 19 11.84 3.30 0.78
CA LEU A 19 11.96 2.72 -0.54
C LEU A 19 13.23 1.86 -0.61
N ALA A 20 13.06 0.53 -0.70
CA ALA A 20 14.20 -0.39 -0.81
C ALA A 20 14.81 -0.41 -2.23
N ARG A 21 13.97 -0.27 -3.26
CA ARG A 21 14.38 -0.28 -4.67
C ARG A 21 13.36 0.46 -5.53
N SER A 22 13.83 1.33 -6.42
CA SER A 22 12.99 1.90 -7.48
C SER A 22 13.05 1.08 -8.76
N HIS A 23 11.91 0.91 -9.42
CA HIS A 23 11.79 0.31 -10.76
C HIS A 23 11.66 1.37 -11.86
N VAL A 24 11.52 2.64 -11.48
CA VAL A 24 11.39 3.78 -12.38
C VAL A 24 12.59 4.70 -12.17
N GLU A 25 13.04 5.37 -13.22
CA GLU A 25 14.07 6.40 -13.09
C GLU A 25 13.57 7.55 -12.22
N VAL A 26 14.41 8.03 -11.30
CA VAL A 26 14.09 9.12 -10.38
C VAL A 26 15.03 10.29 -10.66
N SER A 27 14.48 11.49 -10.78
CA SER A 27 15.22 12.74 -10.73
C SER A 27 14.89 13.47 -9.43
N LEU A 28 15.90 14.09 -8.80
CA LEU A 28 15.71 14.85 -7.56
C LEU A 28 15.53 16.34 -7.85
N PRO A 29 14.61 17.04 -7.15
CA PRO A 29 13.69 16.50 -6.14
C PRO A 29 12.52 15.71 -6.78
N GLU A 30 12.13 14.62 -6.12
CA GLU A 30 10.98 13.81 -6.54
C GLU A 30 9.66 14.54 -6.27
N ASN A 31 8.69 14.40 -7.18
CA ASN A 31 7.39 15.07 -7.10
C ASN A 31 6.19 14.10 -7.17
N ASP A 32 6.41 12.80 -7.39
CA ASP A 32 5.37 11.79 -7.44
C ASP A 32 5.90 10.43 -6.97
N LEU A 33 5.59 10.07 -5.72
CA LEU A 33 5.99 8.80 -5.08
C LEU A 33 5.24 7.58 -5.64
N PHE A 34 4.18 7.79 -6.42
CA PHE A 34 3.32 6.73 -6.95
C PHE A 34 3.58 6.43 -8.43
N ALA A 35 4.56 7.10 -9.04
CA ALA A 35 4.97 6.85 -10.41
C ALA A 35 5.27 5.35 -10.63
N GLY A 36 4.55 4.71 -11.56
CA GLY A 36 4.69 3.29 -11.88
C GLY A 36 3.86 2.33 -11.01
N VAL A 37 3.15 2.81 -9.98
CA VAL A 37 2.15 2.01 -9.27
C VAL A 37 0.90 1.92 -10.14
N ARG A 38 0.46 0.70 -10.47
CA ARG A 38 -0.80 0.50 -11.20
C ARG A 38 -1.95 0.84 -10.25
N PRO A 39 -2.95 1.64 -10.66
CA PRO A 39 -4.14 1.83 -9.85
C PRO A 39 -4.81 0.47 -9.64
N GLU A 40 -5.40 0.28 -8.45
CA GLU A 40 -6.20 -0.91 -8.21
C GLU A 40 -7.29 -0.98 -9.29
N PRO A 41 -7.42 -2.10 -10.03
CA PRO A 41 -8.55 -2.26 -10.92
C PRO A 41 -9.81 -2.10 -10.07
N PRO A 42 -10.85 -1.38 -10.53
CA PRO A 42 -12.06 -1.19 -9.75
C PRO A 42 -12.48 -2.55 -9.22
N ALA A 43 -12.59 -2.67 -7.88
CA ALA A 43 -12.88 -3.92 -7.19
C ALA A 43 -13.94 -4.63 -8.02
N ALA A 44 -13.55 -5.72 -8.69
CA ALA A 44 -14.40 -6.32 -9.72
C ALA A 44 -15.75 -6.52 -9.05
N LEU A 45 -16.81 -5.87 -9.58
CA LEU A 45 -18.17 -5.99 -9.07
C LEU A 45 -18.42 -7.49 -8.92
N VAL A 46 -18.30 -8.00 -7.69
CA VAL A 46 -18.53 -9.41 -7.43
C VAL A 46 -20.04 -9.57 -7.66
N PRO A 47 -20.46 -10.24 -8.74
CA PRO A 47 -21.89 -10.40 -8.99
C PRO A 47 -22.38 -11.40 -7.95
N GLY A 48 -22.94 -10.90 -6.84
CA GLY A 48 -23.47 -11.76 -5.77
C GLY A 48 -23.33 -11.28 -4.33
N ALA A 49 -22.81 -10.07 -4.06
CA ALA A 49 -22.87 -9.50 -2.70
C ALA A 49 -24.28 -8.97 -2.40
N GLY A 50 -25.25 -9.89 -2.34
CA GLY A 50 -26.64 -9.60 -2.07
C GLY A 50 -27.36 -10.87 -1.62
N THR A 51 -27.25 -11.20 -0.33
CA THR A 51 -28.31 -11.73 0.57
C THR A 51 -27.75 -11.65 1.98
#